data_AF-A0A966Z278-F1
#
_entry.id   AF-A0A966Z278-F1
#
_cell.length_a   1.000
_cell.length_b   1.000
_cell.length_c   1.000
_cell.angle_alpha   90.00
_cell.angle_beta   90.00
_cell.angle_gamma   90.00
#
_symmetry.space_group_name_H-M   'P 1'
#
loop_
_entity.id
_entity.type
_entity.pdbx_description
1 polymer ?
#
loop_
_entity_poly.entity_id
_entity_poly.type
_entity_poly.pdbx_seq_one_letter_code
_entity_poly.pdbx_strand_id
1 'polypeptide(L)'
;MAPGTISLSTSIPDAPLDTERLKQSHAAADFESLLIAQMLKSSRAEGSGWLGSGDDGASDTAFGLGEEELARALASTGGFGLAKLIESGLRAREAHSTPSESTATPNARG
;
A
#
# COMPACT_ATOMS: atom_id res chain seq x y z
N MET A 1 -44.32 -11.67 -32.01
CA MET A 1 -43.87 -10.84 -30.88
C MET A 1 -43.29 -11.77 -29.84
N ALA A 2 -41.96 -11.93 -29.78
CA ALA A 2 -41.31 -12.84 -28.83
C ALA A 2 -40.81 -12.01 -27.62
N PRO A 3 -41.00 -12.46 -26.37
CA PRO A 3 -40.44 -11.78 -25.21
C PRO A 3 -38.95 -12.07 -25.10
N GLY A 4 -38.14 -11.01 -25.12
CA GLY A 4 -36.70 -11.09 -24.86
C GLY A 4 -36.44 -11.35 -23.38
N THR A 5 -35.77 -12.47 -23.08
CA THR A 5 -35.23 -12.76 -21.76
C THR A 5 -33.94 -11.96 -21.57
N ILE A 6 -33.94 -11.04 -20.61
CA ILE A 6 -32.75 -10.31 -20.17
C ILE A 6 -31.94 -11.26 -19.27
N SER A 7 -30.78 -11.69 -19.74
CA SER A 7 -29.85 -12.50 -18.97
C SER A 7 -29.02 -11.58 -18.08
N LEU A 8 -29.33 -11.51 -16.78
CA LEU A 8 -28.50 -10.81 -15.80
C LEU A 8 -27.31 -11.71 -15.46
N SER A 9 -26.19 -11.47 -16.14
CA SER A 9 -24.91 -12.06 -15.75
C SER A 9 -24.37 -11.27 -14.54
N THR A 10 -24.78 -11.68 -13.34
CA THR A 10 -24.14 -11.20 -12.11
C THR A 10 -22.76 -11.83 -12.03
N SER A 11 -21.75 -11.06 -12.45
CA SER A 11 -20.34 -11.44 -12.27
C SER A 11 -20.05 -11.58 -10.78
N ILE A 12 -19.79 -12.81 -10.35
CA ILE A 12 -19.29 -13.12 -9.00
C ILE A 12 -17.90 -12.48 -8.88
N PRO A 13 -17.59 -11.71 -7.82
CA PRO A 13 -16.25 -11.16 -7.64
C PRO A 13 -15.25 -12.29 -7.39
N ASP A 14 -14.14 -12.23 -8.12
CA ASP A 14 -12.98 -13.12 -7.97
C ASP A 14 -12.22 -12.75 -6.66
N ALA A 15 -12.74 -13.25 -5.53
CA ALA A 15 -12.37 -12.87 -4.17
C ALA A 15 -10.88 -12.99 -3.72
N PRO A 16 -9.97 -13.76 -4.37
CA PRO A 16 -8.57 -13.86 -3.92
C PRO A 16 -7.69 -12.65 -4.30
N LEU A 17 -7.80 -12.14 -5.53
CA LEU A 17 -6.90 -11.11 -6.05
C LEU A 17 -7.15 -9.74 -5.42
N ASP A 18 -8.41 -9.45 -5.09
CA ASP A 18 -8.79 -8.20 -4.45
C ASP A 18 -8.24 -8.11 -3.02
N THR A 19 -8.26 -9.22 -2.28
CA THR A 19 -7.74 -9.28 -0.91
C THR A 19 -6.23 -9.04 -0.85
N GLU A 20 -5.46 -9.66 -1.76
CA GLU A 20 -4.01 -9.45 -1.83
C GLU A 20 -3.67 -8.02 -2.24
N ARG A 21 -4.40 -7.44 -3.19
CA ARG A 21 -4.22 -6.04 -3.60
C ARG A 21 -4.46 -5.07 -2.43
N LEU A 22 -5.49 -5.32 -1.62
CA LEU A 22 -5.78 -4.52 -0.43
C LEU A 22 -4.65 -4.61 0.62
N LYS A 23 -4.10 -5.80 0.85
CA LYS A 23 -2.95 -5.98 1.76
C LYS A 23 -1.70 -5.25 1.26
N GLN A 24 -1.41 -5.35 -0.04
CA GLN A 24 -0.28 -4.65 -0.65
C GLN A 24 -0.40 -3.13 -0.52
N SER A 25 -1.60 -2.58 -0.76
CA SER A 25 -1.89 -1.15 -0.60
C SER A 25 -1.71 -0.70 0.85
N HIS A 26 -2.26 -1.46 1.82
CA HIS A 26 -2.09 -1.17 3.24
C HIS A 26 -0.61 -1.19 3.64
N ALA A 27 0.14 -2.22 3.25
CA ALA A 27 1.56 -2.33 3.56
C ALA A 27 2.39 -1.19 2.94
N ALA A 28 2.01 -0.71 1.75
CA ALA A 28 2.66 0.42 1.10
C ALA A 28 2.40 1.74 1.85
N ALA A 29 1.17 1.93 2.36
CA ALA A 29 0.82 3.07 3.22
C ALA A 29 1.53 3.01 4.60
N ASP A 30 1.62 1.82 5.21
CA ASP A 30 2.34 1.62 6.47
C ASP A 30 3.84 1.93 6.33
N PHE A 31 4.45 1.52 5.21
CA PHE A 31 5.84 1.85 4.90
C PHE A 31 6.07 3.36 4.83
N GLU A 32 5.18 4.08 4.13
CA GLU A 32 5.25 5.53 4.03
C GLU A 32 5.07 6.21 5.41
N SER A 33 4.16 5.70 6.24
CA SER A 33 3.99 6.17 7.62
C SER A 33 5.27 6.00 8.44
N LEU A 34 5.95 4.86 8.37
CA LEU A 34 7.20 4.64 9.12
C LEU A 34 8.31 5.58 8.65
N LEU A 35 8.38 5.86 7.35
CA LEU A 35 9.37 6.78 6.79
C LEU A 35 9.10 8.22 7.25
N ILE A 36 7.85 8.68 7.19
CA ILE A 36 7.47 10.01 7.69
C ILE A 36 7.76 10.12 9.18
N ALA A 37 7.42 9.10 9.98
CA ALA A 37 7.70 9.09 11.41
C ALA A 37 9.21 9.24 11.68
N GLN A 38 10.07 8.54 10.94
CA GLN A 38 11.51 8.72 11.10
C GLN A 38 12.02 10.07 10.62
N MET A 39 11.44 10.65 9.58
CA MET A 39 11.79 12.00 9.15
C MET A 39 11.46 13.02 10.24
N LEU A 40 10.26 12.93 10.84
CA LEU A 40 9.84 13.80 11.95
C LEU A 40 10.79 13.65 13.14
N LYS A 41 11.10 12.40 13.51
CA LYS A 41 12.03 12.09 14.60
C LYS A 41 13.44 12.65 14.35
N SER A 42 13.97 12.50 13.12
CA SER A 42 15.26 13.08 12.73
C SER A 42 15.23 14.60 12.79
N SER A 43 14.15 15.21 12.30
CA SER A 43 13.95 16.66 12.31
C SER A 43 13.91 17.21 13.74
N ARG A 44 13.29 16.49 14.70
CA ARG A 44 13.35 16.86 16.11
C ARG A 44 14.74 16.62 16.70
N ALA A 45 15.37 15.49 16.41
CA ALA A 45 16.70 15.16 16.95
C ALA A 45 17.74 16.21 16.52
N GLU A 46 17.71 16.62 15.26
CA GLU A 46 18.53 17.70 14.70
C GLU A 46 18.10 19.09 15.22
N GLY A 47 16.79 19.28 15.41
CA GLY A 47 16.18 20.49 15.94
C GLY A 47 16.13 20.57 17.48
N SER A 48 16.80 19.67 18.20
CA SER A 48 16.76 19.57 19.68
C SER A 48 17.37 20.79 20.40
N GLY A 49 17.88 21.77 19.65
CA GLY A 49 18.22 23.11 20.14
C GLY A 49 17.13 24.19 19.95
N TRP A 50 16.05 23.93 19.19
CA TRP A 50 15.12 24.98 18.71
C TRP A 50 13.84 25.16 19.54
N LEU A 51 13.40 24.18 20.35
CA LEU A 51 12.13 24.30 21.10
C LEU A 51 12.18 24.08 22.62
N GLY A 52 13.34 24.32 23.24
CA GLY A 52 13.43 24.50 24.68
C GLY A 52 13.93 23.28 25.45
N SER A 53 14.92 23.56 26.30
CA SER A 53 15.64 22.63 27.17
C SER A 53 14.81 22.20 28.38
N GLY A 54 13.66 21.55 28.16
CA GLY A 54 12.81 20.96 29.21
C GLY A 54 12.96 19.44 29.23
N ASP A 55 13.97 18.96 29.96
CA ASP A 55 14.33 17.56 30.18
C ASP A 55 13.26 16.82 31.02
N ASP A 56 12.08 16.60 30.43
CA ASP A 56 11.02 15.78 31.04
C ASP A 56 10.79 14.57 30.12
N GLY A 57 11.24 13.37 30.49
CA GLY A 57 11.05 12.15 29.67
C GLY A 57 9.59 11.81 29.33
N ALA A 58 8.63 12.40 30.06
CA ALA A 58 7.20 12.37 29.72
C ALA A 58 6.89 13.17 28.44
N SER A 59 7.57 14.29 28.22
CA SER A 59 7.45 15.10 27.00
C SER A 59 7.94 14.31 25.79
N ASP A 60 9.09 13.63 25.87
CA ASP A 60 9.64 12.83 24.76
C ASP A 60 8.70 11.69 24.35
N THR A 61 8.06 11.03 25.32
CA THR A 61 7.08 9.97 25.05
C THR A 61 5.81 10.52 24.38
N ALA A 62 5.25 11.63 24.89
CA ALA A 62 4.06 12.26 24.31
C ALA A 62 4.32 12.76 22.89
N PHE A 63 5.51 13.31 22.69
CA PHE A 63 5.98 13.78 21.42
C PHE A 63 6.23 12.66 20.40
N GLY A 64 6.76 11.51 20.82
CA GLY A 64 6.90 10.31 19.99
C GLY A 64 5.55 9.76 19.52
N LEU A 65 4.58 9.65 20.44
CA LEU A 65 3.21 9.23 20.07
C LEU A 65 2.55 10.23 19.10
N GLY A 66 2.75 11.53 19.32
CA GLY A 66 2.25 12.56 18.42
C GLY A 66 2.86 12.49 17.01
N GLU A 67 4.15 12.17 16.89
CA GLU A 67 4.82 11.96 15.61
C GLU A 67 4.29 10.74 14.86
N GLU A 68 4.05 9.64 15.56
CA GLU A 68 3.49 8.42 14.97
C GLU A 68 2.09 8.64 14.41
N GLU A 69 1.22 9.31 15.18
CA GLU A 69 -0.15 9.60 14.74
C GLU A 69 -0.19 10.64 13.62
N LEU A 70 0.69 11.66 13.66
CA LEU A 70 0.85 12.61 12.57
C LEU A 70 1.35 11.91 11.29
N ALA A 71 2.32 11.01 11.42
CA ALA A 71 2.86 10.27 10.29
C ALA A 71 1.81 9.37 9.64
N ARG A 72 0.99 8.69 10.44
CA ARG A 72 -0.16 7.90 9.96
C ARG A 72 -1.18 8.77 9.24
N ALA A 73 -1.53 9.93 9.80
CA ALA A 73 -2.46 10.85 9.18
C ALA A 73 -1.93 11.34 7.82
N LEU A 74 -0.66 11.73 7.75
CA LEU A 74 -0.02 12.16 6.50
C LEU A 74 0.01 11.03 5.47
N ALA A 75 0.47 9.83 5.84
CA ALA A 75 0.51 8.66 4.95
C ALA A 75 -0.88 8.27 4.44
N SER A 76 -1.93 8.32 5.30
CA SER A 76 -3.30 8.00 4.91
C SER A 76 -3.87 8.91 3.82
N THR A 77 -3.35 10.14 3.71
CA THR A 77 -3.70 11.11 2.66
C THR A 77 -2.72 11.10 1.48
N GLY A 78 -1.70 10.24 1.52
CA GLY A 78 -0.69 10.08 0.48
C GLY A 78 0.56 10.94 0.64
N GLY A 79 0.90 11.37 1.85
CA GLY A 79 2.09 12.13 2.26
C GLY A 79 3.08 12.52 1.16
N PHE A 80 3.95 11.60 0.76
CA PHE A 80 4.94 11.76 -0.31
C PHE A 80 4.56 11.04 -1.61
N GLY A 81 3.50 10.22 -1.60
CA GLY A 81 3.03 9.43 -2.71
C GLY A 81 3.81 8.12 -2.90
N LEU A 82 4.61 7.71 -1.91
CA LEU A 82 5.44 6.50 -2.01
C LEU A 82 4.58 5.24 -2.05
N ALA A 83 3.46 5.21 -1.31
CA ALA A 83 2.53 4.10 -1.37
C ALA A 83 2.03 3.84 -2.82
N LYS A 84 1.66 4.91 -3.52
CA LYS A 84 1.20 4.85 -4.92
C LYS A 84 2.31 4.42 -5.89
N LEU A 85 3.54 4.85 -5.64
CA LEU A 85 4.70 4.42 -6.42
C LEU A 85 4.95 2.91 -6.26
N ILE A 86 4.91 2.40 -5.03
CA ILE A 86 5.07 0.98 -4.72
C ILE A 86 3.97 0.15 -5.39
N GLU A 87 2.71 0.57 -5.24
CA GLU A 87 1.57 -0.09 -5.88
C GLU A 87 1.69 -0.13 -7.41
N SER A 88 2.17 0.96 -8.01
CA SER A 88 2.38 1.05 -9.46
C SER A 88 3.47 0.08 -9.92
N GLY A 89 4.59 0.02 -9.19
CA GLY A 89 5.68 -0.91 -9.47
C GLY A 89 5.26 -2.37 -9.31
N LEU A 90 4.45 -2.69 -8.30
CA LEU A 90 3.97 -4.06 -8.06
C LEU A 90 3.01 -4.51 -9.17
N ARG A 91 2.07 -3.65 -9.56
CA ARG A 91 1.15 -3.91 -10.68
C ARG A 91 1.88 -4.10 -12.01
N ALA A 92 2.94 -3.33 -12.25
CA ALA A 92 3.79 -3.52 -13.42
C ALA A 92 4.47 -4.91 -13.39
N ARG A 93 4.93 -5.40 -12.23
CA ARG A 93 5.52 -6.74 -12.11
C ARG A 93 4.48 -7.85 -12.31
N GLU A 94 3.28 -7.69 -11.77
CA GLU A 94 2.16 -8.63 -11.98
C GLU A 94 1.83 -8.79 -13.46
N ALA A 95 1.75 -7.68 -14.21
CA ALA A 95 1.47 -7.68 -15.65
C ALA A 95 2.56 -8.39 -16.48
N HIS A 96 3.80 -8.43 -16.00
CA HIS A 96 4.90 -9.15 -16.64
C HIS A 96 4.99 -10.63 -16.23
N SER A 97 4.15 -11.09 -15.28
CA SER A 97 4.22 -12.44 -14.70
C SER A 97 3.14 -13.40 -15.22
N THR A 98 2.30 -13.00 -16.16
CA THR A 98 1.35 -13.92 -16.84
C THR A 98 2.04 -14.73 -17.95
N PRO A 99 1.86 -16.07 -18.03
CA PRO A 99 2.84 -16.96 -18.63
C PRO A 99 2.63 -17.20 -20.13
N SER A 100 3.72 -17.27 -20.89
CA SER A 100 3.76 -17.91 -22.20
C SER A 100 3.75 -19.43 -22.02
N GLU A 101 2.58 -20.02 -21.77
CA GLU A 101 2.38 -21.48 -21.80
C GLU A 101 1.13 -21.82 -22.61
N SER A 102 1.25 -21.81 -23.95
CA SER A 102 0.32 -22.50 -24.85
C SER A 102 0.91 -22.65 -26.25
N THR A 103 1.70 -23.71 -26.46
CA THR A 103 1.72 -24.43 -27.74
C THR A 103 1.76 -25.92 -27.45
N ALA A 104 0.58 -26.52 -27.42
CA ALA A 104 0.37 -27.94 -27.42
C ALA A 104 0.89 -28.57 -28.74
N THR A 105 1.41 -29.79 -28.67
CA THR A 105 1.20 -30.76 -29.75
C THR A 105 1.06 -32.16 -29.14
N PRO A 106 -0.12 -32.81 -29.24
CA PRO A 106 -0.28 -34.19 -28.83
C PRO A 106 0.31 -35.09 -29.93
N ASN A 107 1.37 -35.83 -29.62
CA ASN A 107 1.93 -36.84 -30.52
C ASN A 107 1.09 -38.11 -30.44
N ALA A 108 0.13 -38.23 -31.35
CA ALA A 108 -0.48 -39.50 -31.72
C ALA A 108 -0.05 -39.85 -33.14
N ARG A 109 0.69 -40.96 -33.30
CA ARG A 109 0.69 -41.77 -34.52
C ARG A 109 1.23 -43.17 -34.21
N GLY A 110 0.40 -44.16 -34.52
CA GLY A 110 0.82 -45.55 -34.73
C GLY A 110 1.36 -45.76 -36.14
#